data_AF-A0A1R4HLG2-F1
#
_entry.id   AF-A0A1R4HLG2-F1
#
_cell.length_a   1.000
_cell.length_b   1.000
_cell.length_c   1.000
_cell.angle_alpha   90.00
_cell.angle_beta   90.00
_cell.angle_gamma   90.00
#
_symmetry.space_group_name_H-M   'P 1'
#
loop_
_entity.id
_entity.type
_entity.pdbx_description
1 polymer ?
#
loop_
_entity_poly.entity_id
_entity_poly.type
_entity_poly.pdbx_seq_one_letter_code
_entity_poly.pdbx_strand_id
1 'polypeptide(L)'
;MPPKQGLPGWAIGLIVGVSALLILLLGAGIWGINALGRTLNDAMPERQLPTPESPAYPEPKRPGHDASEHTDGLASQAATDSEYIVSTTEKYRTARSDGTITQLVPGGDTVDPDYITAFLYVLTDLRSAVRFTPATPDNAAQLREYAEQTAEYERRFLAGEDLDVDITITRDDGSVFESDGKYRTKTP
;
A
#
# COMPACT_ATOMS: atom_id res chain seq x y z
N MET A 1 -37.89 -8.36 28.94
CA MET A 1 -36.99 -7.63 28.01
C MET A 1 -36.16 -6.65 28.83
N PRO A 2 -34.84 -6.86 28.99
CA PRO A 2 -33.99 -5.83 29.58
C PRO A 2 -33.62 -4.76 28.53
N PRO A 3 -33.47 -3.49 28.92
CA PRO A 3 -33.10 -2.41 28.01
C PRO A 3 -31.61 -2.50 27.61
N LYS A 4 -31.33 -2.29 26.32
CA LYS A 4 -29.96 -2.14 25.79
C LYS A 4 -29.39 -0.81 26.30
N GLN A 5 -28.39 -0.89 27.18
CA GLN A 5 -27.61 0.28 27.60
C GLN A 5 -26.69 0.67 26.44
N GLY A 6 -26.88 1.87 25.90
CA GLY A 6 -25.97 2.47 24.93
C GLY A 6 -24.62 2.76 25.57
N LEU A 7 -23.55 2.64 24.78
CA LEU A 7 -22.19 2.92 25.21
C LEU A 7 -22.10 4.34 25.79
N PRO A 8 -21.56 4.50 27.00
CA PRO A 8 -21.51 5.80 27.66
C PRO A 8 -20.55 6.73 26.91
N GLY A 9 -20.93 8.01 26.78
CA GLY A 9 -20.23 9.00 25.95
C GLY A 9 -18.75 9.24 26.30
N TRP A 10 -18.27 8.76 27.46
CA TRP A 10 -16.84 8.77 27.80
C TRP A 10 -16.01 7.76 26.98
N ALA A 11 -16.62 6.68 26.48
CA ALA A 11 -15.94 5.69 25.63
C ALA A 11 -15.60 6.25 24.24
N ILE A 12 -16.47 7.12 23.70
CA ILE A 12 -16.26 7.78 22.40
C ILE A 12 -15.09 8.77 22.49
N GLY A 13 -14.95 9.48 23.61
CA GLY A 13 -13.85 10.42 23.83
C GLY A 13 -12.47 9.75 23.87
N LEU A 14 -12.37 8.51 24.37
CA LEU A 14 -11.11 7.76 24.42
C LEU A 14 -10.66 7.26 23.05
N ILE A 15 -11.59 6.80 22.22
CA ILE A 15 -11.29 6.27 20.88
C ILE A 15 -10.74 7.38 19.97
N VAL A 16 -11.36 8.57 19.99
CA VAL A 16 -10.91 9.71 19.18
C VAL A 16 -9.53 10.22 19.64
N GLY A 17 -9.25 10.21 20.94
CA GLY A 17 -7.97 10.64 21.49
C GLY A 17 -6.79 9.73 21.10
N VAL A 18 -7.00 8.42 21.07
CA VAL A 18 -5.96 7.44 20.70
C VAL A 18 -5.65 7.50 19.20
N SER A 19 -6.66 7.67 18.35
CA SER A 19 -6.47 7.78 16.89
C SER A 19 -5.70 9.04 16.49
N ALA A 20 -5.98 10.19 17.12
CA ALA A 20 -5.24 11.43 16.85
C ALA A 20 -3.75 11.32 17.27
N LEU A 21 -3.46 10.60 18.35
CA LEU A 21 -2.09 10.38 18.83
C LEU A 21 -1.29 9.43 17.89
N LEU A 22 -1.94 8.39 17.36
CA LEU A 22 -1.32 7.46 16.40
C LEU A 22 -1.00 8.12 15.05
N ILE A 23 -1.89 8.99 14.56
CA ILE A 23 -1.65 9.76 13.32
C ILE A 23 -0.50 10.75 13.49
N LEU A 24 -0.37 11.39 14.67
CA LEU A 24 0.75 12.27 14.99
C LEU A 24 2.09 11.51 15.10
N LEU A 25 2.08 10.29 15.64
CA LEU A 25 3.30 9.45 15.73
C LEU A 25 3.75 8.93 14.36
N LEU A 26 2.82 8.60 13.46
CA LEU A 26 3.15 8.20 12.08
C LEU A 26 3.66 9.38 11.24
N GLY A 27 3.14 10.59 11.43
CA GLY A 27 3.60 11.79 10.73
C GLY A 27 4.98 12.29 11.17
N ALA A 28 5.34 12.10 12.44
CA ALA A 28 6.63 12.56 12.98
C ALA A 28 7.84 11.72 12.52
N GLY A 29 7.64 10.47 12.09
CA GLY A 29 8.70 9.62 11.54
C GLY A 29 9.25 10.07 10.19
N ILE A 30 8.50 10.89 9.43
CA ILE A 30 8.82 11.28 8.05
C ILE A 30 9.75 12.51 7.99
N TRP A 31 9.86 13.30 9.07
CA TRP A 31 10.66 14.54 9.06
C TRP A 31 12.13 14.38 9.50
N GLY A 32 12.53 13.22 10.03
CA GLY A 32 13.85 13.04 10.66
C GLY A 32 15.02 12.69 9.74
N ILE A 33 14.79 12.29 8.48
CA ILE A 33 15.85 11.69 7.64
C ILE A 33 16.41 12.66 6.58
N ASN A 34 15.73 13.77 6.27
CA ASN A 34 16.13 14.69 5.19
C ASN A 34 17.07 15.85 5.61
N ALA A 35 17.69 15.80 6.80
CA ALA A 35 18.52 16.91 7.30
C ALA A 35 20.04 16.64 7.37
N LEU A 36 20.52 15.41 7.09
CA LEU A 36 21.96 15.09 7.25
C LEU A 36 22.79 15.18 5.95
N GLY A 37 22.17 15.38 4.79
CA GLY A 37 22.86 15.41 3.49
C GLY A 37 23.30 16.79 2.98
N ARG A 38 22.91 17.90 3.62
CA ARG A 38 23.03 19.25 3.04
C ARG A 38 24.08 20.17 3.66
N THR A 39 24.91 19.71 4.60
CA THR A 39 25.81 20.60 5.36
C THR A 39 27.31 20.37 5.16
N LEU A 40 27.74 19.62 4.13
CA LEU A 40 29.17 19.43 3.83
C LEU A 40 29.68 20.13 2.55
N ASN A 41 28.83 20.85 1.81
CA ASN A 41 29.21 21.41 0.50
C ASN A 41 29.64 22.89 0.50
N ASP A 42 29.53 23.61 1.64
CA ASP A 42 29.69 25.08 1.67
C ASP A 42 31.04 25.57 2.23
N ALA A 43 32.09 24.74 2.26
CA ALA A 43 33.36 25.16 2.83
C ALA A 43 34.57 24.82 1.97
N MET A 44 34.68 25.35 0.74
CA MET A 44 35.99 25.64 0.14
C MET A 44 35.96 26.93 -0.69
N PRO A 45 36.78 27.95 -0.34
CA PRO A 45 36.96 29.12 -1.18
C PRO A 45 37.81 28.77 -2.41
N GLU A 46 37.33 29.15 -3.60
CA GLU A 46 38.05 29.09 -4.87
C GLU A 46 39.39 29.83 -4.77
N ARG A 47 40.50 29.10 -5.03
CA ARG A 47 41.82 29.68 -5.28
C ARG A 47 42.27 29.29 -6.67
N GLN A 48 42.02 30.17 -7.64
CA GLN A 48 42.57 30.04 -8.99
C GLN A 48 44.09 30.30 -8.96
N LEU A 49 44.87 29.37 -9.48
CA LEU A 49 46.28 29.58 -9.84
C LEU A 49 46.50 29.19 -11.31
N PRO A 50 47.42 29.86 -12.00
CA PRO A 50 47.52 29.85 -13.46
C PRO A 50 48.03 28.52 -14.00
N THR A 51 47.44 28.11 -15.14
CA THR A 51 47.77 26.92 -15.94
C THR A 51 49.17 26.98 -16.54
N PRO A 52 49.94 25.89 -16.45
CA PRO A 52 50.79 25.49 -17.57
C PRO A 52 50.66 23.99 -17.93
N GLU A 53 50.53 23.77 -19.24
CA GLU A 53 50.81 22.59 -20.07
C GLU A 53 50.47 21.17 -19.57
N SER A 54 49.70 20.51 -20.43
CA SER A 54 49.11 19.18 -20.31
C SER A 54 50.13 18.05 -20.53
N PRO A 55 50.25 17.09 -19.59
CA PRO A 55 50.62 15.72 -19.90
C PRO A 55 49.43 14.79 -19.63
N ALA A 56 49.17 13.90 -20.60
CA ALA A 56 48.18 12.82 -20.64
C ALA A 56 47.39 12.55 -19.34
N TYR A 57 46.11 12.90 -19.36
CA TYR A 57 45.16 12.51 -18.32
C TYR A 57 45.03 10.97 -18.30
N PRO A 58 45.15 10.30 -17.13
CA PRO A 58 44.52 9.00 -16.97
C PRO A 58 43.02 9.17 -17.20
N GLU A 59 42.45 8.29 -18.02
CA GLU A 59 41.03 8.23 -18.32
C GLU A 59 40.21 8.32 -17.03
N PRO A 60 39.19 9.20 -16.94
CA PRO A 60 38.33 9.25 -15.77
C PRO A 60 37.72 7.86 -15.63
N LYS A 61 37.98 7.16 -14.53
CA LYS A 61 37.17 6.00 -14.15
C LYS A 61 35.72 6.48 -14.10
N ARG A 62 34.94 6.15 -15.14
CA ARG A 62 33.49 6.37 -15.14
C ARG A 62 32.95 5.72 -13.88
N PRO A 63 32.30 6.46 -12.98
CA PRO A 63 31.57 5.84 -11.89
C PRO A 63 30.41 5.04 -12.48
N GLY A 64 30.36 3.75 -12.17
CA GLY A 64 29.14 2.94 -12.12
C GLY A 64 28.50 2.54 -13.44
N HIS A 65 28.86 1.37 -13.96
CA HIS A 65 27.93 0.60 -14.80
C HIS A 65 26.91 -0.15 -13.92
N ASP A 66 27.35 -0.58 -12.75
CA ASP A 66 26.61 -1.44 -11.84
C ASP A 66 25.46 -0.71 -11.10
N ALA A 67 25.61 0.60 -10.86
CA ALA A 67 24.61 1.38 -10.13
C ALA A 67 23.38 1.71 -10.99
N SER A 68 23.57 2.01 -12.28
CA SER A 68 22.48 2.32 -13.22
C SER A 68 21.66 1.10 -13.60
N GLU A 69 22.29 -0.06 -13.80
CA GLU A 69 21.57 -1.30 -14.13
C GLU A 69 20.69 -1.77 -12.96
N HIS A 70 21.18 -1.61 -11.73
CA HIS A 70 20.39 -1.96 -10.54
C HIS A 70 19.18 -1.03 -10.37
N THR A 71 19.32 0.28 -10.58
CA THR A 71 18.20 1.22 -10.47
C THR A 71 17.17 1.03 -11.57
N ASP A 72 17.60 0.73 -12.79
CA ASP A 72 16.69 0.48 -13.91
C ASP A 72 15.87 -0.80 -13.70
N GLY A 73 16.50 -1.86 -13.16
CA GLY A 73 15.81 -3.09 -12.77
C GLY A 73 14.75 -2.88 -11.68
N LEU A 74 15.05 -2.06 -10.66
CA LEU A 74 14.10 -1.74 -9.60
C LEU A 74 12.90 -0.93 -10.11
N ALA A 75 13.13 0.06 -10.98
CA ALA A 75 12.05 0.83 -11.59
C ALA A 75 11.14 -0.06 -12.45
N SER A 76 11.72 -0.95 -13.26
CA SER A 76 10.95 -1.91 -14.06
C SER A 76 10.12 -2.84 -13.17
N GLN A 77 10.70 -3.34 -12.08
CA GLN A 77 9.98 -4.21 -11.15
C GLN A 77 8.85 -3.48 -10.44
N ALA A 78 9.08 -2.24 -9.99
CA ALA A 78 8.06 -1.40 -9.39
C ALA A 78 6.87 -1.17 -10.33
N ALA A 79 7.13 -0.98 -11.64
CA ALA A 79 6.10 -0.85 -12.65
C ALA A 79 5.28 -2.15 -12.79
N THR A 80 5.94 -3.31 -12.85
CA THR A 80 5.28 -4.62 -12.90
C THR A 80 4.41 -4.88 -11.67
N ASP A 81 4.92 -4.58 -10.47
CA ASP A 81 4.18 -4.80 -9.22
C ASP A 81 2.95 -3.86 -9.15
N SER A 82 3.12 -2.59 -9.53
CA SER A 82 2.01 -1.64 -9.68
C SER A 82 0.94 -2.12 -10.68
N GLU A 83 1.36 -2.63 -11.83
CA GLU A 83 0.45 -3.13 -12.87
C GLU A 83 -0.30 -4.38 -12.43
N TYR A 84 0.36 -5.29 -11.69
CA TYR A 84 -0.28 -6.47 -11.13
C TYR A 84 -1.42 -6.11 -10.17
N ILE A 85 -1.21 -5.14 -9.28
CA ILE A 85 -2.24 -4.70 -8.32
C ILE A 85 -3.45 -4.10 -9.05
N VAL A 86 -3.20 -3.23 -10.03
CA VAL A 86 -4.26 -2.57 -10.82
C VAL A 86 -5.05 -3.59 -11.63
N SER A 87 -4.35 -4.47 -12.37
CA SER A 87 -5.00 -5.47 -13.23
C SER A 87 -5.79 -6.50 -12.42
N THR A 88 -5.29 -6.93 -11.26
CA THR A 88 -6.02 -7.84 -10.35
C THR A 88 -7.29 -7.18 -9.82
N THR A 89 -7.21 -5.91 -9.41
CA THR A 89 -8.40 -5.17 -8.96
C THR A 89 -9.46 -5.06 -10.06
N GLU A 90 -9.05 -4.74 -11.30
CA GLU A 90 -9.97 -4.63 -12.43
C GLU A 90 -10.58 -5.97 -12.85
N LYS A 91 -9.81 -7.06 -12.78
CA LYS A 91 -10.31 -8.44 -13.00
C LYS A 91 -11.50 -8.73 -12.09
N TYR A 92 -11.36 -8.52 -10.78
CA TYR A 92 -12.44 -8.85 -9.84
C TYR A 92 -13.57 -7.83 -9.82
N ARG A 93 -13.29 -6.55 -10.11
CA ARG A 93 -14.34 -5.55 -10.34
C ARG A 93 -15.20 -5.91 -11.54
N THR A 94 -14.58 -6.36 -12.63
CA THR A 94 -15.28 -6.83 -13.83
C THR A 94 -16.13 -8.05 -13.51
N ALA A 95 -15.54 -9.06 -12.85
CA ALA A 95 -16.25 -10.27 -12.42
C ALA A 95 -17.45 -9.96 -11.50
N ARG A 96 -17.35 -8.92 -10.66
CA ARG A 96 -18.49 -8.47 -9.84
C ARG A 96 -19.58 -7.84 -10.70
N SER A 97 -19.20 -7.04 -11.69
CA SER A 97 -20.14 -6.31 -12.55
C SER A 97 -20.90 -7.21 -13.53
N ASP A 98 -20.26 -8.27 -14.03
CA ASP A 98 -20.86 -9.23 -14.96
C ASP A 98 -21.50 -10.44 -14.26
N GLY A 99 -21.37 -10.52 -12.93
CA GLY A 99 -21.95 -11.58 -12.10
C GLY A 99 -21.14 -12.88 -12.06
N THR A 100 -19.96 -12.94 -12.67
CA THR A 100 -19.12 -14.14 -12.69
C THR A 100 -18.28 -14.33 -11.41
N ILE A 101 -18.20 -13.34 -10.53
CA ILE A 101 -17.36 -13.39 -9.31
C ILE A 101 -17.69 -14.57 -8.39
N THR A 102 -18.96 -14.98 -8.31
CA THR A 102 -19.36 -16.12 -7.48
C THR A 102 -18.80 -17.43 -8.03
N GLN A 103 -18.57 -17.53 -9.35
CA GLN A 103 -17.99 -18.72 -9.98
C GLN A 103 -16.49 -18.90 -9.65
N LEU A 104 -15.83 -17.85 -9.16
CA LEU A 104 -14.40 -17.85 -8.83
C LEU A 104 -14.12 -18.33 -7.40
N VAL A 105 -15.09 -18.20 -6.50
CA VAL A 105 -14.97 -18.56 -5.10
C VAL A 105 -15.61 -19.93 -4.84
N PRO A 106 -14.99 -20.80 -4.02
CA PRO A 106 -15.63 -22.04 -3.58
C PRO A 106 -17.01 -21.72 -2.97
N GLY A 107 -18.00 -22.58 -3.17
CA GLY A 107 -19.36 -22.35 -2.64
C GLY A 107 -20.26 -21.48 -3.52
N GLY A 108 -19.72 -20.77 -4.53
CA GLY A 108 -20.55 -20.14 -5.54
C GLY A 108 -21.48 -19.07 -4.98
N ASP A 109 -22.74 -19.13 -5.39
CA ASP A 109 -23.80 -18.20 -4.98
C ASP A 109 -24.22 -18.36 -3.50
N THR A 110 -23.68 -19.37 -2.79
CA THR A 110 -23.95 -19.58 -1.35
C THR A 110 -22.98 -18.84 -0.45
N VAL A 111 -21.93 -18.23 -1.01
CA VAL A 111 -20.97 -17.41 -0.27
C VAL A 111 -21.65 -16.15 0.23
N ASP A 112 -21.28 -15.72 1.42
CA ASP A 112 -21.77 -14.47 1.99
C ASP A 112 -21.48 -13.29 1.05
N PRO A 113 -22.49 -12.52 0.61
CA PRO A 113 -22.29 -11.29 -0.15
C PRO A 113 -21.32 -10.30 0.51
N ASP A 114 -21.26 -10.29 1.84
CA ASP A 114 -20.36 -9.40 2.58
C ASP A 114 -18.90 -9.84 2.48
N TYR A 115 -18.61 -11.14 2.33
CA TYR A 115 -17.27 -11.66 2.07
C TYR A 115 -16.72 -11.21 0.70
N ILE A 116 -17.56 -11.32 -0.34
CA ILE A 116 -17.19 -10.84 -1.69
C ILE A 116 -16.97 -9.33 -1.66
N THR A 117 -17.81 -8.61 -0.92
CA THR A 117 -17.70 -7.16 -0.76
C THR A 117 -16.42 -6.79 0.00
N ALA A 118 -16.09 -7.50 1.07
CA ALA A 118 -14.86 -7.31 1.84
C ALA A 118 -13.61 -7.51 0.99
N PHE A 119 -13.56 -8.59 0.20
CA PHE A 119 -12.47 -8.85 -0.73
C PHE A 119 -12.26 -7.68 -1.71
N LEU A 120 -13.35 -7.18 -2.31
CA LEU A 120 -13.26 -6.04 -3.22
C LEU A 120 -12.81 -4.75 -2.54
N TYR A 121 -13.18 -4.52 -1.28
CA TYR A 121 -12.70 -3.37 -0.51
C TYR A 121 -11.21 -3.45 -0.22
N VAL A 122 -10.69 -4.62 0.15
CA VAL A 122 -9.26 -4.83 0.37
C VAL A 122 -8.45 -4.56 -0.90
N LEU A 123 -8.90 -5.07 -2.06
CA LEU A 123 -8.26 -4.75 -3.34
C LEU A 123 -8.34 -3.27 -3.69
N THR A 124 -9.45 -2.62 -3.36
CA THR A 124 -9.64 -1.18 -3.59
C THR A 124 -8.69 -0.34 -2.74
N ASP A 125 -8.44 -0.75 -1.50
CA ASP A 125 -7.47 -0.09 -0.61
C ASP A 125 -6.04 -0.19 -1.18
N LEU A 126 -5.60 -1.39 -1.54
CA LEU A 126 -4.28 -1.62 -2.17
C LEU A 126 -4.12 -0.84 -3.48
N ARG A 127 -5.13 -0.86 -4.35
CA ARG A 127 -5.14 -0.04 -5.57
C ARG A 127 -5.06 1.45 -5.26
N SER A 128 -5.74 1.91 -4.22
CA SER A 128 -5.71 3.32 -3.80
C SER A 128 -4.33 3.70 -3.27
N ALA A 129 -3.66 2.82 -2.52
CA ALA A 129 -2.29 3.02 -2.07
C ALA A 129 -1.31 3.17 -3.25
N VAL A 130 -1.45 2.34 -4.29
CA VAL A 130 -0.62 2.43 -5.51
C VAL A 130 -0.76 3.78 -6.21
N ARG A 131 -1.94 4.42 -6.18
CA ARG A 131 -2.14 5.76 -6.78
C ARG A 131 -1.22 6.82 -6.19
N PHE A 132 -0.83 6.68 -4.92
CA PHE A 132 0.05 7.60 -4.21
C PHE A 132 1.49 7.09 -4.10
N THR A 133 1.78 5.90 -4.64
CA THR A 133 3.07 5.23 -4.58
C THR A 133 3.63 5.09 -6.00
N PRO A 134 4.30 6.13 -6.56
CA PRO A 134 4.78 6.07 -7.93
C PRO A 134 5.82 4.96 -8.11
N ALA A 135 5.82 4.32 -9.28
CA ALA A 135 6.76 3.26 -9.65
C ALA A 135 8.18 3.81 -9.87
N THR A 136 8.89 4.06 -8.76
CA THR A 136 10.29 4.48 -8.72
C THR A 136 11.14 3.45 -8.00
N PRO A 137 12.47 3.45 -8.17
CA PRO A 137 13.36 2.56 -7.41
C PRO A 137 13.17 2.68 -5.89
N ASP A 138 12.94 3.90 -5.39
CA ASP A 138 12.74 4.17 -3.96
C ASP A 138 11.49 3.50 -3.38
N ASN A 139 10.46 3.31 -4.22
CA ASN A 139 9.19 2.69 -3.81
C ASN A 139 9.08 1.22 -4.19
N ALA A 140 10.09 0.63 -4.84
CA ALA A 140 10.02 -0.72 -5.37
C ALA A 140 9.70 -1.77 -4.29
N ALA A 141 10.29 -1.63 -3.10
CA ALA A 141 10.03 -2.54 -1.98
C ALA A 141 8.58 -2.43 -1.47
N GLN A 142 8.03 -1.21 -1.39
CA GLN A 142 6.66 -0.98 -0.94
C GLN A 142 5.64 -1.51 -1.96
N LEU A 143 5.88 -1.28 -3.25
CA LEU A 143 5.03 -1.82 -4.32
C LEU A 143 5.08 -3.34 -4.36
N ARG A 144 6.25 -3.94 -4.10
CA ARG A 144 6.38 -5.38 -3.94
C ARG A 144 5.52 -5.90 -2.79
N GLU A 145 5.56 -5.26 -1.63
CA GLU A 145 4.73 -5.64 -0.48
C GLU A 145 3.24 -5.58 -0.83
N TYR A 146 2.78 -4.53 -1.51
CA TYR A 146 1.39 -4.42 -1.95
C TYR A 146 1.01 -5.50 -2.97
N ALA A 147 1.92 -5.89 -3.86
CA ALA A 147 1.70 -6.98 -4.80
C ALA A 147 1.60 -8.33 -4.07
N GLU A 148 2.45 -8.58 -3.08
CA GLU A 148 2.40 -9.79 -2.25
C GLU A 148 1.10 -9.88 -1.43
N GLN A 149 0.67 -8.76 -0.83
CA GLN A 149 -0.63 -8.68 -0.15
C GLN A 149 -1.78 -8.95 -1.12
N THR A 150 -1.76 -8.35 -2.32
CA THR A 150 -2.76 -8.60 -3.36
C THR A 150 -2.84 -10.08 -3.71
N ALA A 151 -1.69 -10.73 -3.91
CA ALA A 151 -1.60 -12.15 -4.23
C ALA A 151 -2.11 -13.04 -3.09
N GLU A 152 -1.82 -12.69 -1.83
CA GLU A 152 -2.29 -13.45 -0.68
C GLU A 152 -3.81 -13.34 -0.49
N TYR A 153 -4.39 -12.15 -0.65
CA TYR A 153 -5.85 -11.99 -0.61
C TYR A 153 -6.53 -12.71 -1.77
N GLU A 154 -5.94 -12.65 -2.98
CA GLU A 154 -6.43 -13.42 -4.13
C GLU A 154 -6.39 -14.93 -3.85
N ARG A 155 -5.28 -15.43 -3.28
CA ARG A 155 -5.15 -16.85 -2.89
C ARG A 155 -6.23 -17.26 -1.91
N ARG A 156 -6.43 -16.50 -0.82
CA ARG A 156 -7.47 -16.76 0.19
C ARG A 156 -8.86 -16.74 -0.41
N PHE A 157 -9.14 -15.74 -1.25
CA PHE A 157 -10.41 -15.62 -1.95
C PHE A 157 -10.73 -16.84 -2.80
N LEU A 158 -9.78 -17.25 -3.65
CA LEU A 158 -9.93 -18.43 -4.51
C LEU A 158 -9.94 -19.76 -3.74
N ALA A 159 -9.38 -19.80 -2.53
CA ALA A 159 -9.41 -20.96 -1.65
C ALA A 159 -10.67 -21.02 -0.77
N GLY A 160 -11.46 -19.94 -0.70
CA GLY A 160 -12.58 -19.83 0.27
C GLY A 160 -12.09 -19.83 1.72
N GLU A 161 -10.97 -19.17 1.97
CA GLU A 161 -10.40 -18.97 3.31
C GLU A 161 -10.85 -17.63 3.88
N ASP A 162 -10.80 -17.47 5.21
CA ASP A 162 -11.06 -16.16 5.82
C ASP A 162 -9.98 -15.16 5.34
N LEU A 163 -10.41 -13.93 5.02
CA LEU A 163 -9.50 -12.87 4.58
C LEU A 163 -8.62 -12.35 5.73
N ASP A 164 -9.04 -12.54 6.98
CA ASP A 164 -8.37 -12.05 8.20
C ASP A 164 -8.21 -10.52 8.20
N VAL A 165 -9.32 -9.83 7.91
CA VAL A 165 -9.38 -8.36 7.84
C VAL A 165 -10.58 -7.85 8.63
N ASP A 166 -10.42 -6.69 9.25
CA ASP A 166 -11.53 -5.97 9.85
C ASP A 166 -11.82 -4.72 9.01
N ILE A 167 -13.02 -4.66 8.44
CA ILE A 167 -13.45 -3.56 7.57
C ILE A 167 -14.59 -2.83 8.26
N THR A 168 -14.45 -1.50 8.38
CA THR A 168 -15.52 -0.61 8.84
C THR A 168 -15.62 0.57 7.88
N ILE A 169 -16.75 0.70 7.18
CA ILE A 169 -16.99 1.78 6.23
C ILE A 169 -18.23 2.54 6.67
N THR A 170 -18.06 3.82 7.00
CA THR A 170 -19.18 4.74 7.22
C THR A 170 -19.54 5.38 5.88
N ARG A 171 -20.79 5.20 5.45
CA ARG A 171 -21.33 5.79 4.23
C ARG A 171 -21.85 7.20 4.49
N ASP A 172 -22.06 7.97 3.42
CA ASP A 172 -22.53 9.36 3.50
C ASP A 172 -23.91 9.52 4.17
N ASP A 173 -24.73 8.47 4.14
CA ASP A 173 -26.04 8.42 4.80
C ASP A 173 -25.95 8.07 6.31
N GLY A 174 -24.73 7.90 6.84
CA GLY A 174 -24.47 7.52 8.22
C GLY A 174 -24.59 6.02 8.50
N SER A 175 -24.93 5.19 7.50
CA SER A 175 -24.91 3.73 7.65
C SER A 175 -23.48 3.20 7.72
N VAL A 176 -23.29 2.11 8.48
CA VAL A 176 -21.98 1.46 8.64
C VAL A 176 -22.03 0.07 8.02
N PHE A 177 -21.04 -0.25 7.19
CA PHE A 177 -20.71 -1.60 6.76
C PHE A 177 -19.58 -2.13 7.64
N GLU A 178 -19.79 -3.29 8.25
CA GLU A 178 -18.80 -4.00 9.06
C GLU A 178 -18.60 -5.41 8.51
N SER A 179 -17.36 -5.84 8.36
CA SER A 179 -17.03 -7.21 7.97
C SER A 179 -15.72 -7.63 8.62
N ASP A 180 -15.68 -8.85 9.17
CA ASP A 180 -14.49 -9.50 9.73
C ASP A 180 -13.79 -10.41 8.71
N GLY A 181 -14.16 -10.29 7.43
CA GLY A 181 -13.54 -11.04 6.34
C GLY A 181 -13.78 -12.54 6.37
N LYS A 182 -14.72 -13.04 7.18
CA LYS A 182 -15.00 -14.48 7.25
C LYS A 182 -15.70 -15.00 6.00
N TYR A 183 -15.26 -16.17 5.53
CA TYR A 183 -15.77 -16.79 4.31
C TYR A 183 -17.20 -17.35 4.47
N ARG A 184 -17.55 -17.83 5.66
CA ARG A 184 -18.92 -18.27 5.97
C ARG A 184 -19.45 -17.49 7.16
N THR A 185 -20.68 -16.99 7.02
CA THR A 185 -21.46 -16.60 8.19
C THR A 185 -21.63 -17.82 9.08
N LYS A 186 -21.37 -17.68 10.38
CA LYS A 186 -21.80 -18.70 11.34
C LYS A 186 -23.30 -18.88 11.13
N THR A 187 -23.72 -20.04 10.66
CA THR A 187 -25.14 -20.40 10.63
C THR A 187 -25.68 -20.23 12.06
N PRO A 188 -26.81 -19.54 12.26
CA PRO A 188 -27.36 -19.26 13.59
C PRO A 188 -27.65 -20.53 14.41
#